data_AF-A0AAD9YZB8-F1
#
_entry.id   AF-A0AAD9YZB8-F1
#
_cell.length_a   1.000
_cell.length_b   1.000
_cell.length_c   1.000
_cell.angle_alpha   90.00
_cell.angle_beta   90.00
_cell.angle_gamma   90.00
#
_symmetry.space_group_name_H-M   'P 1'
#
loop_
_entity.id
_entity.type
_entity.pdbx_description
1 polymer ?
#
loop_
_entity_poly.entity_id
_entity_poly.type
_entity_poly.pdbx_seq_one_letter_code
_entity_poly.pdbx_strand_id
1 'polypeptide(L)'
;MFALYLDIQKQLILEELPEEEMRGRWKSFLGKWLTSVRNRGELAEGWYDPATLQKAQASAASTSSNIEPRKRPRESPKYGSPTRAEESSGEDIVGPTLPGQDVSIYKSNKRAGPAIPNLQDLELKRELEQDDSQAHRQDLRYDRKVDRKQQKEHLDELVPRAEAGSKDRMLEKKREKAESNRAFASAKTEAGGVEEVPEGDLLGDDDGGIEGFKKQKKEMDRKKNDREVRREEILRARNEEREERMREYKAKEEKIMAGLVTLAKARFG
;
A
#
# COMPACT_ATOMS: atom_id res chain seq x y z
N MET A 1 13.86 -19.60 14.06
CA MET A 1 13.99 -19.97 12.63
C MET A 1 15.40 -20.41 12.27
N PHE A 2 16.42 -19.55 12.35
CA PHE A 2 17.80 -19.93 12.03
C PHE A 2 18.34 -21.15 12.82
N ALA A 3 18.04 -21.24 14.12
CA ALA A 3 18.41 -22.39 14.94
C ALA A 3 17.84 -23.71 14.39
N LEU A 4 16.55 -23.74 14.04
CA LEU A 4 15.93 -24.91 13.39
C LEU A 4 16.50 -25.20 12.01
N TYR A 5 16.89 -24.17 11.25
CA TYR A 5 17.54 -24.35 9.96
C TYR A 5 18.92 -25.02 10.10
N LEU A 6 19.70 -24.63 11.12
CA LEU A 6 20.98 -25.28 11.40
C LEU A 6 20.78 -26.73 11.89
N ASP A 7 19.78 -26.96 12.73
CA ASP A 7 19.47 -28.27 13.27
C ASP A 7 18.98 -29.24 12.18
N ILE A 8 17.94 -28.85 11.43
CA ILE A 8 17.30 -29.72 10.44
C ILE A 8 18.16 -29.90 9.19
N GLN A 9 18.76 -28.82 8.66
CA GLN A 9 19.41 -28.87 7.35
C GLN A 9 20.93 -29.03 7.43
N LYS A 10 21.53 -28.68 8.56
CA LYS A 10 22.98 -28.73 8.75
C LYS A 10 23.42 -29.62 9.92
N GLN A 11 22.47 -30.21 10.67
CA GLN A 11 22.73 -31.07 11.83
C GLN A 11 23.74 -30.43 12.79
N LEU A 12 23.62 -29.13 12.99
CA LEU A 12 24.52 -28.33 13.81
C LEU A 12 23.73 -27.64 14.91
N ILE A 13 24.22 -27.78 16.14
CA ILE A 13 23.65 -27.14 17.32
C ILE A 13 24.21 -25.72 17.40
N LEU A 14 23.31 -24.73 17.45
CA LEU A 14 23.67 -23.31 17.47
C LEU A 14 24.61 -22.93 18.63
N GLU A 15 24.49 -23.64 19.77
CA GLU A 15 25.25 -23.39 20.99
C GLU A 15 26.69 -23.91 20.97
N GLU A 16 27.02 -24.83 20.06
CA GLU A 16 28.36 -25.42 19.92
C GLU A 16 29.22 -24.68 18.88
N LEU A 17 28.63 -23.77 18.11
CA LEU A 17 29.29 -23.04 17.04
C LEU A 17 30.00 -21.77 17.54
N PRO A 18 31.24 -21.49 17.08
CA PRO A 18 31.94 -20.24 17.39
C PRO A 18 31.22 -19.03 16.78
N GLU A 19 31.27 -17.89 17.49
CA GLU A 19 30.46 -16.71 17.17
C GLU A 19 30.74 -16.13 15.76
N GLU A 20 31.98 -16.26 15.28
CA GLU A 20 32.36 -15.81 13.94
C GLU A 20 31.71 -16.64 12.83
N GLU A 21 31.66 -17.96 13.01
CA GLU A 21 31.03 -18.88 12.07
C GLU A 21 29.50 -18.77 12.14
N MET A 22 28.94 -18.59 13.33
CA MET A 22 27.53 -18.30 13.54
C MET A 22 27.10 -17.05 12.78
N ARG A 23 27.86 -15.95 12.87
CA ARG A 23 27.59 -14.69 12.15
C ARG A 23 27.70 -14.85 10.63
N GLY A 24 28.67 -15.61 10.14
CA GLY A 24 28.82 -15.91 8.71
C GLY A 24 27.64 -16.72 8.17
N ARG A 25 27.25 -17.78 8.88
CA ARG A 25 26.12 -18.64 8.54
C ARG A 25 24.78 -17.91 8.68
N TRP A 26 24.64 -17.03 9.67
CA TRP A 26 23.47 -16.16 9.84
C TRP A 26 23.31 -15.19 8.66
N LYS A 27 24.41 -14.58 8.18
CA LYS A 27 24.38 -13.71 6.99
C LYS A 27 24.00 -14.47 5.73
N SER A 28 24.54 -15.68 5.53
CA SER A 28 24.17 -16.54 4.40
C SER A 28 22.70 -16.99 4.48
N PHE A 29 22.23 -17.35 5.68
CA PHE A 29 20.83 -17.71 5.92
C PHE A 29 19.89 -16.54 5.67
N LEU A 30 20.16 -15.35 6.23
CA LEU A 30 19.34 -14.16 5.96
C LEU A 30 19.38 -13.76 4.50
N GLY A 31 20.53 -13.91 3.82
CA GLY A 31 20.65 -13.73 2.38
C GLY A 31 19.64 -14.60 1.66
N LYS A 32 19.69 -15.92 1.85
CA LYS A 32 18.77 -16.85 1.17
C LYS A 32 17.31 -16.66 1.61
N TRP A 33 17.09 -16.46 2.90
CA TRP A 33 15.77 -16.29 3.50
C TRP A 33 15.10 -15.00 3.02
N LEU A 34 15.75 -13.85 3.10
CA LEU A 34 15.21 -12.56 2.67
C LEU A 34 15.14 -12.44 1.14
N THR A 35 16.08 -13.04 0.42
CA THR A 35 16.07 -13.03 -1.06
C THR A 35 14.97 -13.93 -1.62
N SER A 36 14.60 -15.00 -0.90
CA SER A 36 13.44 -15.81 -1.27
C SER A 36 12.09 -15.20 -0.83
N VAL A 37 12.03 -14.39 0.25
CA VAL A 37 10.87 -13.47 0.48
C VAL A 37 10.71 -12.47 -0.69
N ARG A 38 11.80 -12.16 -1.40
CA ARG A 38 11.81 -11.31 -2.60
C ARG A 38 11.82 -12.11 -3.91
N ASN A 39 11.24 -13.32 -3.92
CA ASN A 39 11.01 -14.16 -5.10
C ASN A 39 12.27 -14.68 -5.84
N ARG A 40 13.28 -15.19 -5.12
CA ARG A 40 14.37 -15.99 -5.75
C ARG A 40 14.43 -17.48 -5.37
N GLY A 41 13.53 -17.96 -4.51
CA GLY A 41 13.29 -19.40 -4.31
C GLY A 41 14.51 -20.25 -3.91
N GLU A 42 15.47 -19.70 -3.16
CA GLU A 42 16.68 -20.45 -2.77
C GLU A 42 16.50 -21.31 -1.49
N LEU A 43 15.44 -21.05 -0.70
CA LEU A 43 15.00 -21.93 0.38
C LEU A 43 13.73 -22.66 -0.06
N ALA A 44 13.57 -23.92 0.34
CA ALA A 44 12.35 -24.68 0.09
C ALA A 44 11.13 -23.90 0.63
N GLU A 45 10.05 -23.86 -0.15
CA GLU A 45 8.83 -23.06 0.08
C GLU A 45 8.28 -23.21 1.51
N GLY A 46 8.39 -24.40 2.09
CA GLY A 46 7.96 -24.69 3.47
C GLY A 46 8.68 -23.92 4.59
N TRP A 47 9.82 -23.27 4.33
CA TRP A 47 10.47 -22.40 5.32
C TRP A 47 9.77 -21.04 5.52
N TYR A 48 8.79 -20.73 4.66
CA TYR A 48 7.94 -19.55 4.78
C TYR A 48 6.56 -19.84 5.34
N ASP A 49 6.22 -21.12 5.54
CA ASP A 49 4.92 -21.51 6.07
C ASP A 49 4.76 -21.08 7.54
N PRO A 50 3.56 -20.60 7.93
CA PRO A 50 3.30 -20.23 9.32
C PRO A 50 3.48 -21.41 10.29
N ALA A 51 3.30 -22.65 9.81
CA ALA A 51 3.53 -23.86 10.58
C ALA A 51 5.00 -24.09 10.96
N THR A 52 5.95 -23.74 10.08
CA THR A 52 7.39 -23.90 10.40
C THR A 52 7.89 -22.79 11.33
N LEU A 53 7.31 -21.60 11.23
CA LEU A 53 7.50 -20.52 12.21
C LEU A 53 7.03 -20.95 13.61
N GLN A 54 5.83 -21.53 13.72
CA GLN A 54 5.30 -22.02 15.00
C GLN A 54 6.18 -23.12 15.61
N LYS A 55 6.66 -24.07 14.79
CA LYS A 55 7.64 -25.08 15.25
C LYS A 55 8.92 -24.44 15.77
N ALA A 56 9.42 -23.40 15.12
CA ALA A 56 10.62 -22.68 15.56
C ALA A 56 10.43 -21.88 16.85
N GLN A 57 9.23 -21.38 17.09
CA GLN A 57 8.87 -20.73 18.35
C GLN A 57 8.74 -21.75 19.47
N ALA A 58 8.10 -22.91 19.20
CA ALA A 58 7.97 -23.99 20.16
C ALA A 58 9.34 -24.56 20.58
N SER A 59 10.26 -24.77 19.63
CA SER A 59 11.62 -25.25 19.93
C SER A 59 12.43 -24.23 20.74
N ALA A 60 12.28 -22.94 20.47
CA ALA A 60 12.92 -21.89 21.26
C ALA A 60 12.35 -21.81 22.69
N ALA A 61 11.04 -21.99 22.84
CA ALA A 61 10.38 -22.03 24.14
C ALA A 61 10.85 -23.23 24.98
N SER A 62 11.00 -24.42 24.38
CA SER A 62 11.53 -25.60 25.09
C SER A 62 12.98 -25.42 25.54
N THR A 63 13.85 -24.81 24.72
CA THR A 63 15.24 -24.52 25.11
C THR A 63 15.31 -23.52 26.27
N SER A 64 14.42 -22.53 26.29
CA SER A 64 14.37 -21.53 27.37
C SER A 64 13.88 -22.07 28.72
N SER A 65 13.11 -23.17 28.72
CA SER A 65 12.60 -23.81 29.95
C SER A 65 13.64 -24.61 30.73
N ASN A 66 14.83 -24.85 30.15
CA ASN A 66 15.91 -25.64 30.76
C ASN A 66 17.08 -24.79 31.29
N ILE A 67 16.93 -23.46 31.35
CA ILE A 67 17.99 -22.54 31.78
C ILE A 67 17.64 -21.98 33.16
N GLU A 68 18.18 -22.62 34.21
CA GLU A 68 18.28 -21.98 35.53
C GLU A 68 19.12 -20.69 35.44
N PRO A 69 18.73 -19.59 36.11
CA PRO A 69 19.41 -18.32 35.98
C PRO A 69 20.70 -18.31 36.81
N ARG A 70 21.82 -18.75 36.21
CA ARG A 70 23.16 -18.46 36.76
C ARG A 70 23.51 -16.99 36.55
N LYS A 71 23.21 -16.17 37.56
CA LYS A 71 23.73 -14.81 37.68
C LYS A 71 25.26 -14.86 37.77
N ARG A 72 25.95 -14.41 36.72
CA ARG A 72 27.35 -13.95 36.81
C ARG A 72 27.40 -12.47 36.38
N PRO A 73 27.98 -11.57 37.17
CA PRO A 73 28.11 -10.17 36.80
C PRO A 73 29.15 -10.04 35.67
N ARG A 74 28.76 -9.42 34.56
CA ARG A 74 29.66 -9.06 33.46
C ARG A 74 30.48 -7.84 33.88
N GLU A 75 31.76 -8.06 34.13
CA GLU A 75 32.77 -7.00 34.25
C GLU A 75 33.19 -6.58 32.83
N SER A 76 33.19 -5.27 32.56
CA SER A 76 33.46 -4.68 31.25
C SER A 76 34.97 -4.54 31.00
N PRO A 77 35.51 -5.05 29.87
CA PRO A 77 36.92 -4.81 29.53
C PRO A 77 37.17 -3.39 29.00
N LYS A 78 38.12 -2.68 29.64
CA LYS A 78 38.71 -1.42 29.16
C LYS A 78 39.55 -1.68 27.92
N TYR A 79 39.28 -0.94 26.83
CA TYR A 79 40.15 -0.93 25.65
C TYR A 79 41.43 -0.13 25.92
N GLY A 80 42.56 -0.83 25.96
CA GLY A 80 43.90 -0.25 25.89
C GLY A 80 44.34 -0.06 24.44
N SER A 81 44.87 1.12 24.14
CA SER A 81 45.57 1.47 22.91
C SER A 81 46.92 0.76 22.83
N PRO A 82 47.33 0.21 21.66
CA PRO A 82 48.74 -0.04 21.38
C PRO A 82 49.26 0.94 20.34
N THR A 83 50.22 1.76 20.78
CA THR A 83 51.25 2.39 19.96
C THR A 83 52.14 1.33 19.31
N ARG A 84 52.42 1.46 18.01
CA ARG A 84 53.69 0.99 17.42
C ARG A 84 54.03 1.83 16.19
N ALA A 85 55.09 2.62 16.35
CA ALA A 85 55.85 3.22 15.26
C ALA A 85 56.73 2.14 14.62
N GLU A 86 56.84 2.17 13.29
CA GLU A 86 58.07 1.79 12.60
C GLU A 86 58.36 2.83 11.53
N GLU A 87 59.56 3.40 11.63
CA GLU A 87 60.20 4.26 10.64
C GLU A 87 60.51 3.46 9.37
N SER A 88 60.29 4.08 8.22
CA SER A 88 61.04 3.76 7.00
C SER A 88 61.34 5.07 6.29
N SER A 89 62.55 5.56 6.54
CA SER A 89 63.20 6.66 5.83
C SER A 89 63.66 6.14 4.46
N GLY A 90 63.11 6.73 3.40
CA GLY A 90 63.46 6.46 2.00
C GLY A 90 63.56 7.77 1.21
N GLU A 91 64.74 8.36 1.32
CA GLU A 91 65.46 9.27 0.40
C GLU A 91 64.68 10.01 -0.72
N ASP A 92 64.74 11.34 -0.63
CA ASP A 92 64.67 12.38 -1.66
C ASP A 92 64.57 11.93 -3.14
N ILE A 93 63.35 11.93 -3.69
CA ILE A 93 63.13 12.15 -5.13
C ILE A 93 63.04 13.66 -5.36
N VAL A 94 64.20 14.28 -5.56
CA VAL A 94 64.32 15.66 -6.05
C VAL A 94 64.41 15.62 -7.58
N GLY A 95 63.26 15.78 -8.24
CA GLY A 95 63.15 15.96 -9.69
C GLY A 95 61.69 15.90 -10.16
N PRO A 96 61.27 16.70 -11.16
CA PRO A 96 59.90 16.63 -11.69
C PRO A 96 59.67 15.27 -12.37
N THR A 97 58.64 14.55 -11.92
CA THR A 97 58.21 13.28 -12.52
C THR A 97 57.73 13.49 -13.96
N LEU A 98 58.21 12.65 -14.89
CA LEU A 98 57.82 12.66 -16.30
C LEU A 98 56.33 12.31 -16.47
N PRO A 99 55.60 12.90 -17.44
CA PRO A 99 54.18 12.60 -17.67
C PRO A 99 54.04 11.14 -18.13
N GLY A 100 53.41 10.29 -17.31
CA GLY A 100 53.08 8.91 -17.66
C GLY A 100 53.58 7.82 -16.71
N GLN A 101 54.31 8.17 -15.63
CA GLN A 101 54.75 7.18 -14.64
C GLN A 101 53.94 7.31 -13.34
N ASP A 102 52.70 6.82 -13.38
CA ASP A 102 51.84 6.72 -12.20
C ASP A 102 52.29 5.56 -11.31
N VAL A 103 53.12 5.87 -10.31
CA VAL A 103 53.24 5.08 -9.08
C VAL A 103 51.98 5.29 -8.21
N SER A 104 50.84 4.77 -8.66
CA SER A 104 49.58 4.77 -7.88
C SER A 104 48.61 3.64 -8.29
N ILE A 105 49.14 2.44 -8.53
CA ILE A 105 48.34 1.23 -8.86
C ILE A 105 47.61 0.64 -7.63
N TYR A 106 47.70 1.27 -6.44
CA TYR A 106 47.10 0.71 -5.21
C TYR A 106 45.81 1.41 -4.72
N LYS A 107 45.22 2.35 -5.47
CA LYS A 107 44.00 3.07 -5.00
C LYS A 107 42.88 3.32 -5.99
N SER A 108 42.83 2.64 -7.14
CA SER A 108 41.72 2.78 -8.08
C SER A 108 41.18 1.44 -8.55
N ASN A 109 40.42 0.79 -7.67
CA ASN A 109 39.52 -0.32 -8.04
C ASN A 109 38.07 0.03 -7.68
N LYS A 110 37.66 1.29 -7.90
CA LYS A 110 36.24 1.63 -7.94
C LYS A 110 35.73 1.29 -9.34
N ARG A 111 35.28 0.05 -9.51
CA ARG A 111 34.47 -0.35 -10.67
C ARG A 111 33.36 0.68 -10.84
N ALA A 112 33.22 1.27 -12.02
CA ALA A 112 32.11 2.16 -12.36
C ALA A 112 30.81 1.35 -12.33
N GLY A 113 30.17 1.30 -11.17
CA GLY A 113 28.85 0.71 -10.97
C GLY A 113 27.76 1.74 -11.27
N PRO A 114 26.50 1.30 -11.38
CA PRO A 114 25.36 2.20 -11.44
C PRO A 114 25.46 3.24 -10.31
N ALA A 115 25.26 4.50 -10.65
CA ALA A 115 25.27 5.58 -9.66
C ALA A 115 24.25 5.27 -8.56
N ILE A 116 24.63 5.52 -7.31
CA ILE A 116 23.73 5.37 -6.17
C ILE A 116 22.56 6.34 -6.41
N PRO A 117 21.29 5.86 -6.38
CA PRO A 117 20.13 6.71 -6.59
C PRO A 117 20.13 7.91 -5.65
N ASN A 118 19.83 9.08 -6.19
CA ASN A 118 19.69 10.31 -5.42
C ASN A 118 18.38 10.30 -4.61
N LEU A 119 18.24 11.21 -3.64
CA LEU A 119 16.99 11.40 -2.89
C LEU A 119 15.79 11.63 -3.81
N GLN A 120 15.97 12.40 -4.88
CA GLN A 120 14.94 12.62 -5.92
C GLN A 120 14.54 11.32 -6.62
N ASP A 121 15.49 10.42 -6.91
CA ASP A 121 15.21 9.13 -7.54
C ASP A 121 14.43 8.20 -6.59
N LEU A 122 14.72 8.29 -5.28
CA LEU A 122 14.00 7.54 -4.25
C LEU A 122 12.58 8.07 -4.03
N GLU A 123 12.39 9.39 -4.08
CA GLU A 123 11.08 10.03 -4.03
C GLU A 123 10.23 9.65 -5.23
N LEU A 124 10.78 9.77 -6.44
CA LEU A 124 10.10 9.36 -7.68
C LEU A 124 9.71 7.88 -7.65
N LYS A 125 10.59 7.01 -7.11
CA LYS A 125 10.26 5.60 -6.94
C LYS A 125 9.09 5.38 -5.97
N ARG A 126 9.04 6.12 -4.86
CA ARG A 126 7.92 6.03 -3.90
C ARG A 126 6.61 6.52 -4.49
N GLU A 127 6.65 7.59 -5.29
CA GLU A 127 5.47 8.11 -6.00
C GLU A 127 4.93 7.08 -6.99
N LEU A 128 5.81 6.47 -7.79
CA LEU A 128 5.42 5.40 -8.72
C LEU A 128 4.81 4.20 -8.00
N GLU A 129 5.43 3.71 -6.93
CA GLU A 129 4.89 2.61 -6.12
C GLU A 129 3.52 2.96 -5.51
N GLN A 130 3.34 4.22 -5.10
CA GLN A 130 2.06 4.69 -4.57
C GLN A 130 0.99 4.74 -5.66
N ASP A 131 1.32 5.24 -6.84
CA ASP A 131 0.40 5.31 -7.99
C ASP A 131 0.00 3.91 -8.47
N ASP A 132 0.96 2.99 -8.58
CA ASP A 132 0.70 1.59 -8.92
C ASP A 132 -0.23 0.92 -7.90
N SER A 133 0.00 1.17 -6.60
CA SER A 133 -0.87 0.64 -5.55
C SER A 133 -2.31 1.17 -5.64
N GLN A 134 -2.48 2.42 -6.09
CA GLN A 134 -3.78 3.02 -6.28
C GLN A 134 -4.46 2.48 -7.53
N ALA A 135 -3.73 2.35 -8.65
CA ALA A 135 -4.21 1.76 -9.88
C ALA A 135 -4.70 0.32 -9.63
N HIS A 136 -3.90 -0.51 -8.96
CA HIS A 136 -4.28 -1.88 -8.64
C HIS A 136 -5.58 -1.95 -7.81
N ARG A 137 -5.75 -1.05 -6.82
CA ARG A 137 -7.01 -0.99 -6.04
C ARG A 137 -8.20 -0.58 -6.90
N GLN A 138 -8.00 0.30 -7.88
CA GLN A 138 -9.05 0.71 -8.81
C GLN A 138 -9.42 -0.43 -9.75
N ASP A 139 -8.44 -1.18 -10.26
CA ASP A 139 -8.65 -2.35 -11.12
C ASP A 139 -9.46 -3.42 -10.39
N LEU A 140 -9.08 -3.77 -9.15
CA LEU A 140 -9.85 -4.72 -8.33
C LEU A 140 -11.29 -4.26 -8.08
N ARG A 141 -11.53 -2.95 -7.96
CA ARG A 141 -12.89 -2.41 -7.80
C ARG A 141 -13.66 -2.48 -9.12
N TYR A 142 -12.99 -2.23 -10.23
CA TYR A 142 -13.55 -2.32 -11.58
C TYR A 142 -13.94 -3.77 -11.89
N ASP A 143 -13.04 -4.73 -11.68
CA ASP A 143 -13.28 -6.16 -11.91
C ASP A 143 -14.50 -6.64 -11.11
N ARG A 144 -14.54 -6.35 -9.80
CA ARG A 144 -15.71 -6.67 -8.96
C ARG A 144 -17.01 -6.01 -9.44
N LYS A 145 -16.93 -4.84 -10.07
CA LYS A 145 -18.10 -4.14 -10.62
C LYS A 145 -18.55 -4.80 -11.91
N VAL A 146 -17.62 -5.21 -12.77
CA VAL A 146 -17.88 -5.95 -14.00
C VAL A 146 -18.49 -7.30 -13.67
N ASP A 147 -17.92 -8.06 -12.75
CA ASP A 147 -18.43 -9.36 -12.32
C ASP A 147 -19.86 -9.25 -11.80
N ARG A 148 -20.14 -8.29 -10.90
CA ARG A 148 -21.51 -8.05 -10.42
C ARG A 148 -22.47 -7.67 -11.55
N LYS A 149 -21.99 -6.95 -12.57
CA LYS A 149 -22.81 -6.58 -13.73
C LYS A 149 -23.13 -7.81 -14.57
N GLN A 150 -22.13 -8.64 -14.86
CA GLN A 150 -22.30 -9.90 -15.61
C GLN A 150 -23.21 -10.87 -14.88
N GLN A 151 -23.04 -11.04 -13.56
CA GLN A 151 -23.92 -11.87 -12.73
C GLN A 151 -25.36 -11.36 -12.79
N LYS A 152 -25.56 -10.04 -12.74
CA LYS A 152 -26.89 -9.45 -12.88
C LYS A 152 -27.48 -9.69 -14.27
N GLU A 153 -26.70 -9.46 -15.33
CA GLU A 153 -27.14 -9.70 -16.72
C GLU A 153 -27.52 -11.17 -16.94
N HIS A 154 -26.73 -12.10 -16.42
CA HIS A 154 -27.03 -13.54 -16.47
C HIS A 154 -28.28 -13.91 -15.66
N LEU A 155 -28.50 -13.27 -14.49
CA LEU A 155 -29.74 -13.45 -13.72
C LEU A 155 -30.96 -12.88 -14.46
N ASP A 156 -30.80 -11.73 -15.13
CA ASP A 156 -31.86 -11.12 -15.93
C ASP A 156 -32.18 -11.96 -17.20
N GLU A 157 -31.22 -12.74 -17.73
CA GLU A 157 -31.44 -13.70 -18.83
C GLU A 157 -32.15 -14.99 -18.35
N LEU A 158 -31.73 -15.56 -17.22
CA LEU A 158 -32.33 -16.78 -16.66
C LEU A 158 -33.74 -16.54 -16.10
N VAL A 159 -33.95 -15.37 -15.48
CA VAL A 159 -35.24 -14.98 -14.89
C VAL A 159 -35.59 -13.59 -15.43
N PRO A 160 -36.22 -13.52 -16.61
CA PRO A 160 -36.62 -12.25 -17.20
C PRO A 160 -37.59 -11.54 -16.27
N ARG A 161 -37.09 -10.48 -15.64
CA ARG A 161 -37.88 -9.59 -14.78
C ARG A 161 -38.71 -8.64 -15.62
N ALA A 162 -39.84 -8.21 -15.08
CA ALA A 162 -40.68 -7.23 -15.75
C ALA A 162 -39.92 -5.92 -16.02
N GLU A 163 -40.18 -5.28 -17.15
CA GLU A 163 -39.48 -4.06 -17.56
C GLU A 163 -39.57 -2.96 -16.49
N ALA A 164 -38.48 -2.21 -16.33
CA ALA A 164 -38.38 -1.14 -15.34
C ALA A 164 -39.44 -0.04 -15.64
N GLY A 165 -40.34 0.20 -14.69
CA GLY A 165 -41.42 1.19 -14.81
C GLY A 165 -42.81 0.59 -15.09
N SER A 166 -42.89 -0.70 -15.39
CA SER A 166 -44.17 -1.42 -15.52
C SER A 166 -44.88 -1.60 -14.16
N LYS A 167 -46.21 -1.71 -14.19
CA LYS A 167 -47.02 -2.03 -12.99
C LYS A 167 -46.66 -3.39 -12.39
N ASP A 168 -46.31 -4.33 -13.25
CA ASP A 168 -45.89 -5.68 -12.85
C ASP A 168 -44.56 -5.65 -12.10
N ARG A 169 -43.60 -4.83 -12.55
CA ARG A 169 -42.34 -4.61 -11.82
C ARG A 169 -42.54 -3.94 -10.46
N MET A 170 -43.52 -3.03 -10.33
CA MET A 170 -43.88 -2.43 -9.04
C MET A 170 -44.47 -3.45 -8.08
N LEU A 171 -45.34 -4.34 -8.57
CA LEU A 171 -45.93 -5.41 -7.76
C LEU A 171 -44.89 -6.46 -7.37
N GLU A 172 -44.00 -6.84 -8.28
CA GLU A 172 -42.86 -7.72 -8.03
C GLU A 172 -41.94 -7.12 -6.96
N LYS A 173 -41.54 -5.84 -7.11
CA LYS A 173 -40.73 -5.13 -6.10
C LYS A 173 -41.42 -5.05 -4.74
N LYS A 174 -42.75 -4.91 -4.72
CA LYS A 174 -43.54 -4.90 -3.47
C LYS A 174 -43.55 -6.30 -2.84
N ARG A 175 -43.63 -7.37 -3.64
CA ARG A 175 -43.53 -8.76 -3.19
C ARG A 175 -42.12 -9.08 -2.69
N GLU A 176 -41.06 -8.78 -3.45
CA GLU A 176 -39.66 -8.98 -3.04
C GLU A 176 -39.36 -8.28 -1.70
N LYS A 177 -39.85 -7.04 -1.50
CA LYS A 177 -39.71 -6.34 -0.21
C LYS A 177 -40.51 -6.99 0.92
N ALA A 178 -41.72 -7.44 0.62
CA ALA A 178 -42.54 -8.13 1.62
C ALA A 178 -41.89 -9.47 2.01
N GLU A 179 -41.33 -10.19 1.04
CA GLU A 179 -40.60 -11.44 1.23
C GLU A 179 -39.29 -11.22 1.97
N SER A 180 -38.50 -10.19 1.66
CA SER A 180 -37.28 -9.87 2.42
C SER A 180 -37.61 -9.55 3.88
N ASN A 181 -38.68 -8.80 4.12
CA ASN A 181 -39.11 -8.46 5.48
C ASN A 181 -39.63 -9.71 6.21
N ARG A 182 -40.37 -10.59 5.52
CA ARG A 182 -40.80 -11.87 6.08
C ARG A 182 -39.63 -12.81 6.34
N ALA A 183 -38.63 -12.87 5.47
CA ALA A 183 -37.44 -13.69 5.63
C ALA A 183 -36.57 -13.19 6.78
N PHE A 184 -36.45 -11.87 6.95
CA PHE A 184 -35.78 -11.29 8.12
C PHE A 184 -36.55 -11.59 9.41
N ALA A 185 -37.88 -11.47 9.39
CA ALA A 185 -38.72 -11.80 10.53
C ALA A 185 -38.69 -13.30 10.87
N SER A 186 -38.74 -14.17 9.85
CA SER A 186 -38.68 -15.62 10.01
C SER A 186 -37.30 -16.05 10.50
N ALA A 187 -36.22 -15.50 9.96
CA ALA A 187 -34.87 -15.74 10.45
C ALA A 187 -34.71 -15.31 11.91
N LYS A 188 -35.32 -14.18 12.33
CA LYS A 188 -35.33 -13.76 13.74
C LYS A 188 -36.06 -14.78 14.64
N THR A 189 -37.14 -15.39 14.16
CA THR A 189 -37.94 -16.36 14.93
C THR A 189 -37.39 -17.80 14.87
N GLU A 190 -36.81 -18.21 13.74
CA GLU A 190 -36.40 -19.57 13.42
C GLU A 190 -34.96 -19.86 13.88
N ALA A 191 -34.09 -18.85 13.90
CA ALA A 191 -32.73 -18.96 14.43
C ALA A 191 -32.65 -18.93 15.97
N GLY A 192 -33.78 -19.08 16.67
CA GLY A 192 -33.80 -19.28 18.13
C GLY A 192 -33.18 -18.13 18.91
N GLY A 193 -33.91 -17.02 19.03
CA GLY A 193 -33.65 -16.00 20.04
C GLY A 193 -32.40 -15.16 19.78
N VAL A 194 -32.55 -14.11 18.96
CA VAL A 194 -31.78 -12.90 19.25
C VAL A 194 -32.39 -12.34 20.54
N GLU A 195 -31.80 -12.71 21.68
CA GLU A 195 -31.97 -12.00 22.94
C GLU A 195 -31.88 -10.51 22.62
N GLU A 196 -32.93 -9.75 22.95
CA GLU A 196 -32.96 -8.31 22.71
C GLU A 196 -31.89 -7.69 23.63
N VAL A 197 -30.64 -7.70 23.16
CA VAL A 197 -29.53 -7.06 23.82
C VAL A 197 -29.98 -5.61 24.05
N PRO A 198 -30.05 -5.15 25.30
CA PRO A 198 -30.45 -3.79 25.61
C PRO A 198 -29.66 -2.82 24.74
N GLU A 199 -30.33 -1.89 24.07
CA GLU A 199 -29.68 -0.95 23.14
C GLU A 199 -28.47 -0.22 23.77
N GLY A 200 -28.45 -0.07 25.09
CA GLY A 200 -27.33 0.51 25.85
C GLY A 200 -26.05 -0.32 25.85
N ASP A 201 -26.13 -1.65 25.78
CA ASP A 201 -24.97 -2.55 25.80
C ASP A 201 -24.38 -2.75 24.39
N LEU A 202 -25.23 -2.61 23.36
CA LEU A 202 -24.82 -2.68 21.96
C LEU A 202 -24.09 -1.41 21.49
N LEU A 203 -24.40 -0.25 22.07
CA LEU A 203 -23.91 1.05 21.58
C LEU A 203 -22.83 1.71 22.44
N GLY A 204 -22.41 1.06 23.54
CA GLY A 204 -21.39 1.61 24.44
C GLY A 204 -21.89 2.87 25.13
N ASP A 205 -22.31 2.72 26.38
CA ASP A 205 -22.67 3.83 27.27
C ASP A 205 -21.41 4.60 27.71
N ASP A 206 -20.74 5.27 26.78
CA ASP A 206 -19.64 6.18 27.09
C ASP A 206 -19.89 7.53 26.42
N ASP A 207 -20.22 8.51 27.27
CA ASP A 207 -20.43 9.94 27.00
C ASP A 207 -21.33 10.33 25.81
N GLY A 208 -22.65 10.22 26.02
CA GLY A 208 -23.67 11.04 25.33
C GLY A 208 -24.61 10.32 24.36
N GLY A 209 -24.57 8.98 24.29
CA GLY A 209 -25.59 8.12 23.66
C GLY A 209 -26.12 8.56 22.28
N ILE A 210 -27.38 8.20 22.01
CA ILE A 210 -28.10 8.44 20.73
C ILE A 210 -28.13 9.92 20.34
N GLU A 211 -28.13 10.83 21.31
CA GLU A 211 -28.14 12.27 21.08
C GLU A 211 -26.80 12.80 20.58
N GLY A 212 -25.68 12.30 21.12
CA GLY A 212 -24.33 12.59 20.64
C GLY A 212 -24.14 12.12 19.19
N PHE A 213 -24.57 10.90 18.87
CA PHE A 213 -24.51 10.37 17.51
C PHE A 213 -25.37 11.16 16.51
N LYS A 214 -26.61 11.55 16.91
CA LYS A 214 -27.47 12.41 16.09
C LYS A 214 -26.85 13.79 15.85
N LYS A 215 -26.19 14.37 16.85
CA LYS A 215 -25.46 15.65 16.70
C LYS A 215 -24.28 15.50 15.75
N GLN A 216 -23.43 14.48 15.93
CA GLN A 216 -22.30 14.22 15.05
C GLN A 216 -22.73 13.94 13.60
N LYS A 217 -23.80 13.17 13.40
CA LYS A 217 -24.36 12.91 12.06
C LYS A 217 -24.84 14.20 11.40
N LYS A 218 -25.58 15.05 12.13
CA LYS A 218 -26.01 16.37 11.63
C LYS A 218 -24.82 17.28 11.30
N GLU A 219 -23.75 17.26 12.09
CA GLU A 219 -22.53 18.02 11.80
C GLU A 219 -21.79 17.50 10.57
N MET A 220 -21.71 16.18 10.40
CA MET A 220 -21.09 15.56 9.23
C MET A 220 -21.90 15.83 7.96
N ASP A 221 -23.23 15.79 8.04
CA ASP A 221 -24.11 16.11 6.92
C ASP A 221 -24.05 17.60 6.57
N ARG A 222 -23.95 18.49 7.57
CA ARG A 222 -23.66 19.92 7.36
C ARG A 222 -22.32 20.15 6.66
N LYS A 223 -21.25 19.50 7.13
CA LYS A 223 -19.91 19.59 6.52
C LYS A 223 -19.87 19.05 5.08
N LYS A 224 -20.66 18.02 4.77
CA LYS A 224 -20.80 17.49 3.40
C LYS A 224 -21.55 18.47 2.51
N ASN A 225 -22.66 19.03 3.00
CA ASN A 225 -23.43 20.04 2.28
C ASN A 225 -22.58 21.29 1.97
N ASP A 226 -21.81 21.79 2.93
CA ASP A 226 -20.93 22.95 2.70
C ASP A 226 -19.81 22.67 1.67
N ARG A 227 -19.33 21.43 1.59
CA ARG A 227 -18.34 21.01 0.59
C ARG A 227 -18.95 20.89 -0.80
N GLU A 228 -20.19 20.42 -0.88
CA GLU A 228 -20.94 20.31 -2.11
C GLU A 228 -21.33 21.69 -2.63
N VAL A 229 -21.78 22.59 -1.75
CA VAL A 229 -22.07 23.99 -2.09
C VAL A 229 -20.82 24.71 -2.59
N ARG A 230 -19.67 24.61 -1.89
CA ARG A 230 -18.41 25.21 -2.38
C ARG A 230 -17.97 24.63 -3.72
N ARG A 231 -18.19 23.33 -3.95
CA ARG A 231 -17.86 22.67 -5.21
C ARG A 231 -18.81 23.10 -6.33
N GLU A 232 -20.10 23.28 -6.05
CA GLU A 232 -21.10 23.78 -6.99
C GLU A 232 -20.84 25.25 -7.34
N GLU A 233 -20.47 26.08 -6.36
CA GLU A 233 -20.10 27.49 -6.57
C GLU A 233 -18.86 27.62 -7.46
N ILE A 234 -17.82 26.82 -7.23
CA ILE A 234 -16.61 26.81 -8.08
C ILE A 234 -16.94 26.33 -9.50
N LEU A 235 -17.80 25.32 -9.64
CA LEU A 235 -18.23 24.83 -10.97
C LEU A 235 -19.13 25.84 -11.70
N ARG A 236 -19.99 26.56 -10.97
CA ARG A 236 -20.84 27.62 -11.51
C ARG A 236 -20.00 28.80 -12.00
N ALA A 237 -19.05 29.28 -11.18
CA ALA A 237 -18.12 30.34 -11.59
C ALA A 237 -17.26 29.94 -12.80
N ARG A 238 -16.79 28.69 -12.84
CA ARG A 238 -16.01 28.18 -13.97
C ARG A 238 -16.84 28.00 -15.25
N ASN A 239 -18.13 27.71 -15.13
CA ASN A 239 -19.03 27.63 -16.29
C ASN A 239 -19.38 29.03 -16.81
N GLU A 240 -19.61 30.00 -15.93
CA GLU A 240 -19.83 31.40 -16.32
C GLU A 240 -18.61 31.98 -17.05
N GLU A 241 -17.39 31.74 -16.55
CA GLU A 241 -16.15 32.15 -17.23
C GLU A 241 -16.00 31.52 -18.62
N ARG A 242 -16.36 30.23 -18.76
CA ARG A 242 -16.36 29.56 -20.07
C ARG A 242 -17.44 30.11 -21.00
N GLU A 243 -18.63 30.40 -20.49
CA GLU A 243 -19.71 30.97 -21.27
C GLU A 243 -19.39 32.38 -21.76
N GLU A 244 -18.77 33.22 -20.92
CA GLU A 244 -18.29 34.55 -21.30
C GLU A 244 -17.24 34.46 -22.42
N ARG A 245 -16.25 33.58 -22.26
CA ARG A 245 -15.26 33.31 -23.30
C ARG A 245 -15.92 32.86 -24.60
N MET A 246 -16.90 31.94 -24.54
CA MET A 246 -17.64 31.49 -25.71
C MET A 246 -18.52 32.58 -26.34
N ARG A 247 -19.09 33.49 -25.55
CA ARG A 247 -19.85 34.66 -26.05
C ARG A 247 -18.94 35.66 -26.75
N GLU A 248 -17.74 35.90 -26.23
CA GLU A 248 -16.75 36.73 -26.91
C GLU A 248 -16.31 36.14 -28.25
N TYR A 249 -16.10 34.82 -28.31
CA TYR A 249 -15.81 34.13 -29.58
C TYR A 249 -16.98 34.24 -30.56
N LYS A 250 -18.21 33.97 -30.12
CA LYS A 250 -19.41 34.16 -30.94
C LYS A 250 -19.57 35.59 -31.44
N ALA A 251 -19.34 36.60 -30.60
CA ALA A 251 -19.41 38.01 -31.00
C ALA A 251 -18.32 38.38 -32.03
N LYS A 252 -17.12 37.77 -31.93
CA LYS A 252 -16.07 37.94 -32.94
C LYS A 252 -16.45 37.25 -34.25
N GLU A 253 -16.98 36.04 -34.19
CA GLU A 253 -17.49 35.31 -35.35
C GLU A 253 -18.65 36.04 -36.03
N GLU A 254 -19.60 36.57 -35.27
CA GLU A 254 -20.71 37.38 -35.80
C GLU A 254 -20.23 38.65 -36.49
N LYS A 255 -19.23 39.35 -35.93
CA LYS A 255 -18.61 40.51 -36.58
C LYS A 255 -17.91 40.12 -37.89
N ILE A 256 -17.21 39.00 -37.89
CA ILE A 256 -16.54 38.48 -39.09
C ILE A 256 -17.57 38.08 -40.14
N MET A 257 -18.61 37.33 -39.74
CA MET A 257 -19.69 36.90 -40.61
C MET A 257 -20.48 38.09 -41.15
N ALA A 258 -20.76 39.11 -40.33
CA ALA A 258 -21.39 40.34 -40.79
C ALA A 258 -20.52 41.06 -41.83
N GLY A 259 -19.21 41.16 -41.63
CA GLY A 259 -18.28 41.71 -42.62
C GLY A 259 -18.19 40.91 -43.92
N LEU A 260 -18.26 39.58 -43.84
CA LEU A 260 -18.31 38.70 -45.00
C LEU A 260 -19.65 38.81 -45.74
N VAL A 261 -20.76 38.93 -45.01
CA VAL A 261 -22.09 39.14 -45.57
C VAL A 261 -22.18 40.50 -46.26
N THR A 262 -21.63 41.58 -45.70
CA THR A 262 -21.61 42.88 -46.38
C THR A 262 -20.76 42.87 -47.64
N LEU A 263 -19.61 42.21 -47.63
CA LEU A 263 -18.77 42.02 -48.82
C LEU A 263 -19.45 41.16 -49.89
N ALA A 264 -20.10 40.07 -49.48
CA ALA A 264 -20.86 39.21 -50.39
C ALA A 264 -22.04 39.97 -51.01
N LYS A 265 -22.77 40.76 -50.21
CA LYS A 265 -23.88 41.59 -50.68
C LYS A 265 -23.41 42.69 -51.65
N ALA A 266 -22.28 43.32 -51.37
CA ALA A 266 -21.68 44.31 -52.28
C ALA A 266 -21.20 43.69 -53.61
N ARG A 267 -20.81 42.40 -53.61
CA ARG A 267 -20.28 41.72 -54.79
C ARG A 267 -21.33 40.94 -55.59
N PHE A 268 -22.38 40.45 -54.95
CA PHE A 268 -23.33 39.51 -55.55
C PHE A 268 -24.82 39.89 -55.38
N GLY A 269 -25.16 40.93 -54.60
CA GLY A 269 -26.53 41.44 -54.44
C GLY A 269 -27.21 41.05 -53.12
#